data_AF-A6DIT5-F1
#
_entry.id   AF-A6DIT5-F1
#
_cell.length_a   1.000
_cell.length_b   1.000
_cell.length_c   1.000
_cell.angle_alpha   90.00
_cell.angle_beta   90.00
_cell.angle_gamma   90.00
#
_symmetry.space_group_name_H-M   'P 1'
#
loop_
_entity.id
_entity.type
_entity.pdbx_description
1 polymer ?
#
loop_
_entity_poly.entity_id
_entity_poly.type
_entity_poly.pdbx_seq_one_letter_code
_entity_poly.pdbx_strand_id
1 'polypeptide(L)'
;MKNTLLIITLIFFALSTQAKAPLSKYVITETPFLSKTAISTLNSKLSDFEHGENKKILVFVIKSFNGQDEVKYSHELWKRKKLDGNTIIFIIAKNDRKTRISVGDHLDEKLTDKEAKFILDKIVKPNFQKKLFDKGTELAIDQIIKEFEKE
;
A
#
# COMPACT_ATOMS: atom_id res chain seq x y z
N MET A 1 34.66 -44.39 41.23
CA MET A 1 33.27 -44.88 41.44
C MET A 1 32.35 -43.67 41.54
N LYS A 2 31.27 -43.68 40.74
CA LYS A 2 30.09 -42.78 40.80
C LYS A 2 30.20 -41.40 40.13
N ASN A 3 30.30 -41.48 38.80
CA ASN A 3 29.38 -40.88 37.82
C ASN A 3 28.78 -39.51 38.18
N THR A 4 29.43 -38.47 37.69
CA THR A 4 28.89 -37.11 37.51
C THR A 4 27.68 -37.18 36.58
N LEU A 5 26.47 -37.06 37.14
CA LEU A 5 25.23 -37.07 36.36
C LEU A 5 24.98 -35.68 35.78
N LEU A 6 24.92 -35.67 34.46
CA LEU A 6 24.78 -34.56 33.53
C LEU A 6 23.27 -34.35 33.32
N ILE A 7 22.70 -33.20 33.73
CA ILE A 7 21.32 -32.83 33.41
C ILE A 7 21.32 -31.70 32.37
N ILE A 8 20.77 -32.08 31.22
CA ILE A 8 20.64 -31.40 29.95
C ILE A 8 19.34 -30.59 29.96
N THR A 9 19.46 -29.29 29.64
CA THR A 9 18.60 -28.50 28.73
C THR A 9 17.10 -28.36 29.03
N LEU A 10 16.67 -27.10 29.22
CA LEU A 10 15.67 -26.49 28.33
C LEU A 10 15.75 -24.95 28.41
N ILE A 11 16.52 -24.36 27.49
CA ILE A 11 16.48 -22.93 27.21
C ILE A 11 15.26 -22.70 26.31
N PHE A 12 14.16 -22.23 26.88
CA PHE A 12 13.07 -21.64 26.09
C PHE A 12 13.49 -20.20 25.76
N PHE A 13 14.24 -20.05 24.67
CA PHE A 13 14.44 -18.73 24.08
C PHE A 13 13.16 -18.41 23.32
N ALA A 14 12.21 -17.76 24.00
CA ALA A 14 11.10 -17.10 23.32
C ALA A 14 11.70 -15.97 22.48
N LEU A 15 11.97 -16.28 21.21
CA LEU A 15 12.32 -15.29 20.21
C LEU A 15 11.04 -14.53 19.88
N SER A 16 10.65 -13.62 20.77
CA SER A 16 9.65 -12.60 20.46
C SER A 16 10.27 -11.73 19.39
N THR A 17 10.04 -12.07 18.11
CA THR A 17 10.26 -11.14 17.01
C THR A 17 9.26 -10.02 17.19
N GLN A 18 9.62 -9.04 18.01
CA GLN A 18 8.95 -7.77 18.03
C GLN A 18 9.26 -7.14 16.68
N ALA A 19 8.42 -7.43 15.69
CA ALA A 19 8.44 -6.79 14.40
C ALA A 19 8.42 -5.29 14.68
N LYS A 20 9.56 -4.64 14.49
CA LYS A 20 9.67 -3.19 14.47
C LYS A 20 8.55 -2.72 13.55
N ALA A 21 7.56 -2.03 14.11
CA ALA A 21 6.45 -1.48 13.36
C ALA A 21 7.04 -0.77 12.13
N PRO A 22 6.77 -1.22 10.89
CA PRO A 22 7.38 -0.59 9.74
C PRO A 22 6.90 0.85 9.69
N LEU A 23 7.85 1.76 9.89
CA LEU A 23 7.70 3.19 9.68
C LEU A 23 7.08 3.37 8.29
N SER A 24 5.83 3.82 8.22
CA SER A 24 5.04 4.25 7.05
C SER A 24 5.71 4.11 5.67
N LYS A 25 6.05 2.89 5.23
CA LYS A 25 6.86 2.66 4.02
C LYS A 25 5.98 2.78 2.77
N TYR A 26 4.74 2.32 2.87
CA TYR A 26 3.83 2.22 1.73
C TYR A 26 2.75 3.29 1.72
N VAL A 27 2.30 3.74 2.90
CA VAL A 27 1.34 4.85 3.02
C VAL A 27 2.08 6.13 3.40
N ILE A 28 2.23 7.03 2.43
CA ILE A 28 2.86 8.34 2.58
C ILE A 28 1.77 9.40 2.65
N THR A 29 1.64 10.09 3.78
CA THR A 29 0.57 11.05 3.99
C THR A 29 1.04 12.42 4.47
N GLU A 30 0.49 13.48 3.87
CA GLU A 30 0.68 14.88 4.27
C GLU A 30 -0.45 15.40 5.18
N THR A 31 -1.49 14.59 5.38
CA THR A 31 -2.71 15.00 6.10
C THR A 31 -3.29 13.85 6.94
N PRO A 32 -4.06 14.12 8.01
CA PRO A 32 -4.73 13.07 8.78
C PRO A 32 -6.02 12.59 8.07
N PHE A 33 -5.95 12.25 6.79
CA PHE A 33 -7.11 11.82 5.99
C PHE A 33 -7.54 10.38 6.28
N LEU A 34 -6.56 9.50 6.52
CA LEU A 34 -6.77 8.11 6.92
C LEU A 34 -6.52 7.97 8.42
N SER A 35 -7.26 7.08 9.08
CA SER A 35 -6.98 6.76 10.48
C SER A 35 -5.63 6.08 10.66
N LYS A 36 -5.05 6.18 11.87
CA LYS A 36 -3.82 5.49 12.21
C LYS A 36 -3.96 3.97 12.08
N THR A 37 -5.14 3.44 12.43
CA THR A 37 -5.46 2.02 12.28
C THR A 37 -5.44 1.60 10.82
N ALA A 38 -6.13 2.34 9.94
CA ALA A 38 -6.12 2.05 8.51
C ALA A 38 -4.71 2.14 7.91
N ILE A 39 -3.93 3.15 8.28
CA ILE A 39 -2.52 3.27 7.86
C ILE A 39 -1.71 2.05 8.29
N SER A 40 -1.87 1.57 9.53
CA SER A 40 -1.17 0.38 10.02
C SER A 40 -1.58 -0.88 9.25
N THR A 41 -2.89 -1.09 9.07
CA THR A 41 -3.44 -2.22 8.32
C THR A 41 -2.94 -2.24 6.88
N LEU A 42 -3.00 -1.08 6.20
CA LEU A 42 -2.52 -0.92 4.84
C LEU A 42 -1.01 -1.19 4.74
N ASN A 43 -0.19 -0.65 5.64
CA ASN A 43 1.25 -0.91 5.57
C ASN A 43 1.60 -2.39 5.78
N SER A 44 0.89 -3.10 6.65
CA SER A 44 1.08 -4.55 6.82
C SER A 44 0.74 -5.28 5.52
N LYS A 45 -0.47 -5.05 5.00
CA LYS A 45 -0.97 -5.70 3.78
C LYS A 45 -0.06 -5.45 2.57
N LEU A 46 0.37 -4.20 2.39
CA LEU A 46 1.24 -3.82 1.28
C LEU A 46 2.65 -4.39 1.42
N SER A 47 3.12 -4.60 2.67
CA SER A 47 4.35 -5.32 2.92
C SER A 47 4.24 -6.79 2.51
N ASP A 48 3.16 -7.46 2.90
CA ASP A 48 2.94 -8.87 2.58
C ASP A 48 2.84 -9.08 1.07
N PHE A 49 2.13 -8.17 0.38
CA PHE A 49 2.05 -8.16 -1.08
C PHE A 49 3.43 -7.99 -1.74
N GLU A 50 4.27 -7.05 -1.27
CA GLU A 50 5.62 -6.88 -1.84
C GLU A 50 6.48 -8.13 -1.68
N HIS A 51 6.38 -8.84 -0.55
CA HIS A 51 7.13 -10.08 -0.34
C HIS A 51 6.63 -11.25 -1.19
N GLY A 52 5.31 -11.36 -1.41
CA GLY A 52 4.72 -12.45 -2.18
C GLY A 52 4.87 -12.28 -3.69
N GLU A 53 4.64 -11.06 -4.18
CA GLU A 53 4.50 -10.80 -5.62
C GLU A 53 5.72 -10.13 -6.26
N ASN A 54 6.69 -9.69 -5.45
CA ASN A 54 7.80 -8.81 -5.87
C ASN A 54 7.32 -7.54 -6.61
N LYS A 55 6.16 -7.03 -6.20
CA LYS A 55 5.48 -5.84 -6.74
C LYS A 55 5.16 -4.90 -5.59
N LYS A 56 5.26 -3.59 -5.81
CA LYS A 56 5.08 -2.59 -4.75
C LYS A 56 3.82 -1.78 -5.00
N ILE A 57 3.03 -1.53 -3.96
CA ILE A 57 1.95 -0.53 -4.04
C ILE A 57 2.25 0.58 -3.02
N LEU A 58 2.18 1.83 -3.46
CA LEU A 58 2.35 3.01 -2.62
C LEU A 58 1.07 3.84 -2.62
N VAL A 59 0.61 4.23 -1.43
CA VAL A 59 -0.54 5.12 -1.25
C VAL A 59 -0.04 6.50 -0.85
N PHE A 60 -0.30 7.50 -1.70
CA PHE A 60 0.04 8.90 -1.46
C PHE A 60 -1.20 9.70 -1.10
N VAL A 61 -1.29 10.19 0.13
CA VAL A 61 -2.33 11.12 0.56
C VAL A 61 -1.74 12.52 0.58
N ILE A 62 -2.05 13.31 -0.44
CA ILE A 62 -1.51 14.67 -0.64
C ILE A 62 -2.61 15.72 -0.40
N LYS A 63 -2.20 16.95 -0.15
CA LYS A 63 -3.16 18.06 0.00
C LYS A 63 -3.91 18.34 -1.31
N SER A 64 -3.20 18.46 -2.43
CA SER A 64 -3.74 18.88 -3.73
C SER A 64 -2.76 18.51 -4.86
N PHE A 65 -3.27 18.38 -6.08
CA PHE A 65 -2.49 18.39 -7.32
C PHE A 65 -2.03 19.80 -7.73
N ASN A 66 -2.35 20.83 -6.92
CA ASN A 66 -1.96 22.23 -7.11
C ASN A 66 -2.40 22.80 -8.48
N GLY A 67 -3.59 22.43 -8.93
CA GLY A 67 -4.14 22.84 -10.22
C GLY A 67 -3.52 22.15 -11.45
N GLN A 68 -2.58 21.22 -11.24
CA GLN A 68 -2.04 20.39 -12.32
C GLN A 68 -3.01 19.27 -12.69
N ASP A 69 -2.88 18.77 -13.92
CA ASP A 69 -3.52 17.52 -14.34
C ASP A 69 -3.00 16.32 -13.54
N GLU A 70 -3.88 15.35 -13.28
CA GLU A 70 -3.62 14.20 -12.42
C GLU A 70 -2.55 13.27 -13.04
N VAL A 71 -2.61 13.08 -14.36
CA VAL A 71 -1.64 12.27 -15.12
C VAL A 71 -0.28 12.92 -15.03
N LYS A 72 -0.20 14.21 -15.38
CA LYS A 72 1.06 14.98 -15.32
C LYS A 72 1.67 14.94 -13.92
N TYR A 73 0.87 15.21 -12.89
CA TYR A 73 1.36 15.16 -11.51
C TYR A 73 1.90 13.79 -11.15
N SER A 74 1.19 12.72 -11.52
CA SER A 74 1.63 11.36 -11.22
C SER A 74 2.98 11.02 -11.87
N HIS A 75 3.22 11.47 -13.11
CA HIS A 75 4.50 11.29 -13.80
C HIS A 75 5.63 12.08 -13.12
N GLU A 76 5.37 13.32 -12.71
CA GLU A 76 6.35 14.13 -11.97
C GLU A 76 6.68 13.51 -10.60
N LEU A 77 5.66 13.02 -9.89
CA LEU A 77 5.83 12.30 -8.63
C LEU A 77 6.68 11.03 -8.83
N TRP A 78 6.41 10.27 -9.89
CA TRP A 78 7.15 9.05 -10.24
C TRP A 78 8.65 9.33 -10.38
N LYS A 79 9.00 10.35 -11.19
CA LYS A 79 10.38 10.79 -11.40
C LYS A 79 11.03 11.29 -10.10
N ARG A 80 10.31 12.13 -9.35
CA ARG A 80 10.80 12.70 -8.08
C ARG A 80 11.08 11.62 -7.03
N LYS A 81 10.26 10.57 -7.00
CA LYS A 81 10.41 9.44 -6.06
C LYS A 81 11.27 8.30 -6.60
N LYS A 82 11.74 8.38 -7.86
CA LYS A 82 12.56 7.37 -8.52
C LYS A 82 11.93 5.98 -8.45
N LEU A 83 10.63 5.90 -8.75
CA LEU A 83 9.89 4.64 -8.68
C LEU A 83 10.26 3.74 -9.87
N ASP A 84 10.29 2.43 -9.61
CA ASP A 84 10.60 1.39 -10.59
C ASP A 84 9.34 0.91 -11.35
N GLY A 85 9.52 0.14 -12.42
CA GLY A 85 8.43 -0.39 -13.25
C GLY A 85 7.55 -1.44 -12.56
N ASN A 86 7.94 -1.94 -11.38
CA ASN A 86 7.16 -2.91 -10.59
C ASN A 86 6.36 -2.22 -9.48
N THR A 87 6.17 -0.92 -9.58
CA THR A 87 5.44 -0.11 -8.60
C THR A 87 4.06 0.29 -9.13
N ILE A 88 3.07 0.33 -8.25
CA ILE A 88 1.77 0.94 -8.45
C ILE A 88 1.64 2.08 -7.46
N ILE A 89 1.15 3.23 -7.90
CA ILE A 89 0.85 4.35 -6.99
C ILE A 89 -0.64 4.65 -7.00
N PHE A 90 -1.21 4.77 -5.79
CA PHE A 90 -2.55 5.26 -5.57
C PHE A 90 -2.48 6.63 -4.88
N ILE A 91 -2.84 7.69 -5.59
CA ILE A 91 -2.79 9.06 -5.13
C ILE A 91 -4.19 9.52 -4.74
N ILE A 92 -4.31 10.13 -3.56
CA ILE A 92 -5.52 10.75 -3.03
C ILE A 92 -5.20 12.22 -2.77
N ALA A 93 -5.79 13.12 -3.57
CA ALA A 93 -5.67 14.57 -3.41
C ALA A 93 -6.88 15.10 -2.62
N LYS A 94 -6.69 15.29 -1.31
CA LYS A 94 -7.77 15.58 -0.35
C LYS A 94 -8.59 16.80 -0.73
N ASN A 95 -7.95 17.94 -0.98
CA ASN A 95 -8.65 19.20 -1.20
C ASN A 95 -9.34 19.24 -2.56
N ASP A 96 -8.74 18.57 -3.55
CA ASP A 96 -9.26 18.51 -4.91
C ASP A 96 -10.40 17.51 -5.05
N ARG A 97 -10.53 16.58 -4.08
CA ARG A 97 -11.43 15.42 -4.12
C ARG A 97 -11.20 14.59 -5.38
N LYS A 98 -9.94 14.47 -5.78
CA LYS A 98 -9.47 13.73 -6.94
C LYS A 98 -8.57 12.59 -6.52
N THR A 99 -8.49 11.56 -7.36
CA THR A 99 -7.80 10.32 -7.07
C THR A 99 -7.25 9.74 -8.36
N ARG A 100 -6.04 9.19 -8.29
CA ARG A 100 -5.41 8.57 -9.45
C ARG A 100 -4.70 7.28 -9.05
N ILE A 101 -4.81 6.28 -9.91
CA ILE A 101 -3.95 5.11 -9.90
C ILE A 101 -3.03 5.23 -11.12
N SER A 102 -1.73 5.07 -10.92
CA SER A 102 -0.75 4.92 -11.99
C SER A 102 0.02 3.63 -11.79
N VAL A 103 0.26 2.94 -12.89
CA VAL A 103 0.88 1.62 -12.94
C VAL A 103 2.22 1.76 -13.66
N GLY A 104 3.20 0.95 -13.25
CA GLY A 104 4.53 0.96 -13.83
C GLY A 104 4.61 0.00 -15.01
N ASP A 105 5.49 0.31 -15.96
CA ASP A 105 5.59 -0.30 -17.28
C ASP A 105 5.61 -1.85 -17.31
N HIS A 106 5.97 -2.53 -16.21
CA HIS A 106 6.01 -3.99 -16.15
C HIS A 106 4.71 -4.65 -15.62
N LEU A 107 3.70 -3.86 -15.25
CA LEU A 107 2.49 -4.33 -14.57
C LEU A 107 1.19 -4.07 -15.36
N ASP A 108 1.29 -3.31 -16.45
CA ASP A 108 0.17 -2.76 -17.20
C ASP A 108 -0.73 -3.83 -17.82
N GLU A 109 -0.20 -5.03 -18.07
CA GLU A 109 -0.95 -6.16 -18.64
C GLU A 109 -2.03 -6.70 -17.69
N LYS A 110 -1.79 -6.61 -16.37
CA LYS A 110 -2.70 -7.10 -15.33
C LYS A 110 -3.55 -6.01 -14.70
N LEU A 111 -3.03 -4.78 -14.65
CA LEU A 111 -3.74 -3.61 -14.15
C LEU A 111 -3.71 -2.50 -15.19
N THR A 112 -4.62 -2.61 -16.16
CA THR A 112 -4.79 -1.65 -17.24
C THR A 112 -5.38 -0.32 -16.75
N ASP A 113 -5.25 0.74 -17.57
CA ASP A 113 -5.93 2.02 -17.33
C ASP A 113 -7.44 1.88 -17.13
N LYS A 114 -8.06 0.90 -17.82
CA LYS A 114 -9.49 0.61 -17.71
C LYS A 114 -9.84 0.03 -16.34
N GLU A 115 -9.02 -0.89 -15.83
CA GLU A 115 -9.20 -1.49 -14.50
C GLU A 115 -8.92 -0.49 -13.39
N ALA A 116 -7.84 0.28 -13.51
CA ALA A 116 -7.54 1.40 -12.62
C ALA A 116 -8.73 2.38 -12.54
N LYS A 117 -9.27 2.78 -13.70
CA LYS A 117 -10.47 3.64 -13.76
C LYS A 117 -11.69 2.98 -13.12
N PHE A 118 -11.90 1.68 -13.35
CA PHE A 118 -12.99 0.93 -12.74
C PHE A 118 -12.90 0.94 -11.21
N ILE A 119 -11.71 0.69 -10.64
CA ILE A 119 -11.47 0.72 -9.19
C ILE A 119 -11.81 2.11 -8.63
N LEU A 120 -11.33 3.17 -9.27
CA LEU A 120 -11.61 4.54 -8.84
C LEU A 120 -13.11 4.86 -8.89
N ASP A 121 -13.79 4.53 -9.99
CA ASP A 121 -15.19 4.91 -10.22
C ASP A 121 -16.18 4.04 -9.44
N LYS A 122 -15.88 2.75 -9.22
CA LYS A 122 -16.80 1.78 -8.62
C LYS A 122 -16.51 1.46 -7.16
N ILE A 123 -15.29 1.70 -6.69
CA ILE A 123 -14.89 1.39 -5.31
C ILE A 123 -14.57 2.67 -4.55
N VAL A 124 -13.60 3.45 -5.03
CA VAL A 124 -13.10 4.62 -4.30
C VAL A 124 -14.16 5.71 -4.20
N LYS A 125 -14.65 6.18 -5.35
CA LYS A 125 -15.61 7.29 -5.44
C LYS A 125 -16.86 7.10 -4.58
N PRO A 126 -17.61 5.97 -4.65
CA PRO A 126 -18.82 5.82 -3.84
C PRO A 126 -18.53 5.75 -2.33
N ASN A 127 -17.42 5.15 -1.91
CA ASN A 127 -17.04 5.13 -0.49
C ASN A 127 -16.62 6.53 0.00
N PHE A 128 -15.87 7.28 -0.80
CA PHE A 128 -15.42 8.63 -0.45
C PHE A 128 -16.58 9.62 -0.40
N GLN A 129 -17.58 9.49 -1.27
CA GLN A 129 -18.83 10.25 -1.20
C GLN A 129 -19.58 10.01 0.12
N LYS A 130 -19.52 8.78 0.67
CA LYS A 130 -20.07 8.42 1.97
C LYS A 130 -19.15 8.76 3.15
N LYS A 131 -18.02 9.45 2.89
CA LYS A 131 -16.97 9.77 3.87
C LYS A 131 -16.32 8.53 4.52
N LEU A 132 -16.41 7.37 3.86
CA LEU A 132 -15.79 6.12 4.28
C LEU A 132 -14.39 6.01 3.66
N PHE A 133 -13.47 6.92 4.04
CA PHE A 133 -12.16 7.05 3.38
C PHE A 133 -11.24 5.86 3.62
N ASP A 134 -11.15 5.40 4.87
CA ASP A 134 -10.38 4.21 5.25
C ASP A 134 -10.88 3.00 4.44
N LYS A 135 -12.19 2.73 4.49
CA LYS A 135 -12.80 1.60 3.79
C LYS A 135 -12.63 1.68 2.29
N GLY A 136 -12.81 2.86 1.68
CA GLY A 136 -12.63 3.06 0.25
C GLY A 136 -11.20 2.82 -0.20
N THR A 137 -10.22 3.21 0.63
CA THR A 137 -8.79 2.99 0.36
C THR A 137 -8.43 1.52 0.49
N GLU A 138 -8.85 0.87 1.58
CA GLU A 138 -8.61 -0.56 1.81
C GLU A 138 -9.20 -1.43 0.69
N LEU A 139 -10.46 -1.20 0.30
CA LEU A 139 -11.11 -1.95 -0.77
C LEU A 139 -10.44 -1.73 -2.13
N ALA A 140 -9.94 -0.53 -2.40
CA ALA A 140 -9.21 -0.25 -3.63
C ALA A 140 -7.90 -1.04 -3.68
N ILE A 141 -7.15 -1.06 -2.57
CA ILE A 141 -5.94 -1.87 -2.43
C ILE A 141 -6.25 -3.36 -2.57
N ASP A 142 -7.32 -3.85 -1.95
CA ASP A 142 -7.74 -5.25 -2.07
C ASP A 142 -8.02 -5.63 -3.53
N GLN A 143 -8.72 -4.77 -4.26
CA GLN A 143 -9.00 -5.01 -5.67
C GLN A 143 -7.74 -4.97 -6.53
N ILE A 144 -6.81 -4.05 -6.26
CA ILE A 144 -5.51 -3.99 -6.96
C ILE A 144 -4.75 -5.30 -6.74
N ILE A 145 -4.60 -5.74 -5.49
CA ILE A 145 -3.90 -6.98 -5.14
C ILE A 145 -4.52 -8.18 -5.86
N LYS A 146 -5.85 -8.25 -5.88
CA LYS A 146 -6.60 -9.32 -6.54
C LYS A 146 -6.31 -9.42 -8.05
N GLU A 147 -5.94 -8.35 -8.74
CA GLU A 147 -5.56 -8.46 -10.16
C GLU A 147 -4.23 -9.21 -10.36
N PHE A 148 -3.40 -9.30 -9.32
CA PHE A 148 -2.11 -10.00 -9.38
C PHE A 148 -2.17 -11.42 -8.81
N GLU A 149 -3.09 -11.72 -7.89
CA GLU A 149 -3.28 -13.06 -7.28
C GLU A 149 -3.95 -14.10 -8.19
N LYS A 150 -4.46 -13.72 -9.37
CA LYS A 150 -5.24 -14.62 -10.25
C LYS A 150 -4.42 -15.67 -11.03
N GLU A 151 -3.22 -16.03 -10.57
CA GLU A 151 -2.36 -17.04 -11.20
C GLU A 151 -2.05 -18.23 -10.28
#